data_AF-A0A6N8B9W0-F1
#
_entry.id   AF-A0A6N8B9W0-F1
#
_cell.length_a   1.000
_cell.length_b   1.000
_cell.length_c   1.000
_cell.angle_alpha   90.00
_cell.angle_beta   90.00
_cell.angle_gamma   90.00
#
_symmetry.space_group_name_H-M   'P 1'
#
loop_
_entity.id
_entity.type
_entity.pdbx_description
1 polymer ?
#
loop_
_entity_poly.entity_id
_entity_poly.type
_entity_poly.pdbx_seq_one_letter_code
_entity_poly.pdbx_strand_id
1 'polypeptide(L)'
;MSGHEKEILTKEKHDALVLGANLLIEELFKDLVRIEKGESISDCDALQDYLPSQFRHYYTGLFVTKFIVCVVRMADRIATWEDGTIPASTAENMALGAIIDKAKIKLELKADKNGYPVDMDYDLFEDVVSPDLDYAILFDPKYDGIEDTQEAEYMGMALKPPEWFEPIYGDVHPYVKDDPKL
;
A
#
# COMPACT_ATOMS: atom_id res chain seq x y z
N MET A 1 32.45 -1.09 -21.66
CA MET A 1 31.29 -1.55 -20.88
C MET A 1 30.44 -0.32 -20.56
N SER A 2 29.54 0.09 -21.45
CA SER A 2 28.58 1.14 -21.12
C SER A 2 27.40 0.47 -20.40
N GLY A 3 27.33 0.63 -19.08
CA GLY A 3 26.17 0.21 -18.31
C GLY A 3 24.97 1.03 -18.78
N HIS A 4 23.97 0.38 -19.35
CA HIS A 4 22.64 0.95 -19.38
C HIS A 4 22.19 1.06 -17.92
N GLU A 5 22.12 2.27 -17.38
CA GLU A 5 21.22 2.52 -16.25
C GLU A 5 19.85 1.98 -16.68
N LYS A 6 19.37 0.95 -16.00
CA LYS A 6 17.98 0.52 -16.17
C LYS A 6 17.13 1.69 -15.71
N GLU A 7 16.27 2.18 -16.59
CA GLU A 7 15.22 3.13 -16.23
C GLU A 7 14.38 2.49 -15.11
N ILE A 8 14.37 3.12 -13.93
CA ILE A 8 13.70 2.59 -12.72
C ILE A 8 12.21 2.37 -13.02
N LEU A 9 11.59 3.30 -13.74
CA LEU A 9 10.17 3.25 -14.07
C LEU A 9 9.96 3.77 -15.50
N THR A 10 9.59 2.87 -16.41
CA THR A 10 9.21 3.28 -17.78
C THR A 10 7.90 4.06 -17.74
N LYS A 11 7.65 4.89 -18.77
CA LYS A 11 6.37 5.61 -18.90
C LYS A 11 5.14 4.69 -18.81
N GLU A 12 5.20 3.51 -19.42
CA GLU A 12 4.07 2.57 -19.39
C GLU A 12 3.79 2.03 -17.98
N LYS A 13 4.84 1.73 -17.20
CA LYS A 13 4.72 1.31 -15.80
C LYS A 13 4.23 2.45 -14.91
N HIS A 14 4.71 3.67 -15.14
CA HIS A 14 4.25 4.88 -14.45
C HIS A 14 2.76 5.14 -14.68
N ASP A 15 2.33 5.15 -15.95
CA ASP A 15 0.92 5.32 -16.33
C ASP A 15 0.03 4.24 -15.68
N ALA A 16 0.53 3.00 -15.58
CA ALA A 16 -0.17 1.90 -14.92
C ALA A 16 -0.27 2.07 -13.39
N LEU A 17 0.77 2.59 -12.72
CA LEU A 17 0.72 2.90 -11.29
C LEU A 17 -0.32 4.00 -11.00
N VAL A 18 -0.32 5.08 -11.78
CA VAL A 18 -1.29 6.17 -11.63
C VAL A 18 -2.72 5.65 -11.82
N LEU A 19 -2.96 4.81 -12.84
CA LEU A 19 -4.25 4.18 -13.04
C LEU A 19 -4.62 3.21 -11.90
N GLY A 20 -3.67 2.40 -11.44
CA GLY A 20 -3.86 1.46 -10.35
C GLY A 20 -4.27 2.16 -9.06
N ALA A 21 -3.63 3.29 -8.74
CA ALA A 21 -3.96 4.11 -7.58
C ALA A 21 -5.38 4.67 -7.64
N ASN A 22 -5.79 5.24 -8.78
CA ASN A 22 -7.14 5.76 -8.96
C ASN A 22 -8.22 4.68 -8.75
N LEU A 23 -7.99 3.48 -9.29
CA LEU A 23 -8.92 2.37 -9.14
C LEU A 23 -8.97 1.85 -7.70
N LEU A 24 -7.82 1.74 -7.04
CA LEU A 24 -7.77 1.34 -5.64
C LEU A 24 -8.54 2.33 -4.75
N ILE A 25 -8.39 3.64 -4.99
CA ILE A 25 -9.13 4.68 -4.27
C ILE A 25 -10.64 4.49 -4.46
N GLU A 26 -11.10 4.28 -5.70
CA GLU A 26 -12.53 4.04 -5.99
C GLU A 26 -13.07 2.78 -5.30
N GLU A 27 -12.29 1.70 -5.27
CA GLU A 27 -12.68 0.45 -4.62
C GLU A 27 -12.73 0.60 -3.10
N LEU A 28 -11.73 1.24 -2.49
CA LEU A 28 -11.72 1.51 -1.05
C LEU A 28 -12.87 2.41 -0.61
N PHE A 29 -13.27 3.40 -1.42
CA PHE A 29 -14.46 4.19 -1.13
C PHE A 29 -15.75 3.36 -1.18
N LYS A 30 -15.85 2.37 -2.09
CA LYS A 30 -16.99 1.45 -2.10
C LYS A 30 -17.01 0.59 -0.84
N ASP A 31 -15.85 0.09 -0.42
CA ASP A 31 -15.72 -0.70 0.81
C ASP A 31 -16.05 0.13 2.06
N LEU A 32 -15.61 1.40 2.13
CA LEU A 32 -15.97 2.32 3.21
C LEU A 32 -17.49 2.48 3.33
N VAL A 33 -18.18 2.69 2.21
CA VAL A 33 -19.66 2.81 2.19
C VAL A 33 -20.34 1.54 2.69
N ARG A 34 -19.78 0.34 2.41
CA ARG A 34 -20.31 -0.93 2.94
C ARG A 34 -20.14 -1.01 4.45
N ILE A 35 -18.96 -0.66 4.96
CA ILE A 35 -18.67 -0.62 6.40
C ILE A 35 -19.60 0.34 7.14
N GLU A 36 -19.82 1.55 6.60
CA GLU A 36 -20.71 2.54 7.19
C GLU A 36 -22.17 2.07 7.25
N LYS A 37 -22.57 1.13 6.37
CA LYS A 37 -23.88 0.47 6.39
C LYS A 37 -23.95 -0.73 7.33
N GLY A 38 -22.84 -1.11 7.96
CA GLY A 38 -22.75 -2.25 8.86
C GLY A 38 -22.55 -3.60 8.17
N GLU A 39 -22.10 -3.61 6.91
CA GLU A 39 -21.70 -4.85 6.22
C GLU A 39 -20.38 -5.40 6.82
N SER A 40 -20.13 -6.70 6.61
CA SER A 40 -18.92 -7.36 7.12
C SER A 40 -17.70 -7.00 6.29
N ILE A 41 -16.52 -6.95 6.91
CA ILE A 41 -15.22 -6.81 6.21
C ILE A 41 -14.99 -7.95 5.22
N SER A 42 -15.59 -9.12 5.45
CA SER A 42 -15.57 -10.24 4.49
C SER A 42 -16.33 -9.96 3.18
N ASP A 43 -17.08 -8.86 3.11
CA ASP A 43 -17.79 -8.41 1.91
C ASP A 43 -17.09 -7.18 1.30
N CYS A 44 -15.92 -6.80 1.80
CA CYS A 44 -15.11 -5.70 1.29
C CYS A 44 -13.93 -6.26 0.50
N ASP A 45 -14.02 -6.21 -0.84
CA ASP A 45 -13.07 -6.91 -1.72
C ASP A 45 -11.66 -6.30 -1.62
N ALA A 46 -11.53 -4.97 -1.69
CA ALA A 46 -10.23 -4.32 -1.67
C ALA A 46 -9.54 -4.45 -0.30
N LEU A 47 -10.30 -4.39 0.80
CA LEU A 47 -9.73 -4.62 2.13
C LEU A 47 -9.27 -6.08 2.32
N GLN A 48 -9.91 -7.05 1.66
CA GLN A 48 -9.46 -8.44 1.74
C GLN A 48 -8.24 -8.72 0.87
N ASP A 49 -8.16 -8.08 -0.28
CA ASP A 49 -7.07 -8.29 -1.23
C ASP A 49 -5.77 -7.61 -0.78
N TYR A 50 -5.86 -6.43 -0.14
CA TYR A 50 -4.71 -5.54 0.06
C TYR A 50 -4.35 -5.25 1.51
N LEU A 51 -5.08 -5.79 2.48
CA LEU A 51 -4.74 -5.64 3.89
C LEU A 51 -4.64 -7.00 4.60
N PRO A 52 -3.77 -7.12 5.62
CA PRO A 52 -3.52 -8.41 6.22
C PRO A 52 -4.70 -8.96 7.03
N SER A 53 -5.24 -10.09 6.57
CA SER A 53 -6.54 -10.62 7.01
C SER A 53 -6.69 -10.89 8.51
N GLN A 54 -5.61 -11.14 9.24
CA GLN A 54 -5.64 -11.36 10.69
C GLN A 54 -6.04 -10.10 11.48
N PHE A 55 -5.79 -8.91 10.91
CA PHE A 55 -6.12 -7.63 11.54
C PHE A 55 -7.50 -7.09 11.16
N ARG A 56 -8.36 -7.88 10.50
CA ARG A 56 -9.69 -7.44 10.03
C ARG A 56 -10.55 -6.76 11.10
N HIS A 57 -10.40 -7.17 12.36
CA HIS A 57 -11.14 -6.62 13.49
C HIS A 57 -10.76 -5.16 13.81
N TYR A 58 -9.64 -4.65 13.30
CA TYR A 58 -9.22 -3.26 13.40
C TYR A 58 -9.73 -2.37 12.24
N TYR A 59 -10.29 -2.95 11.17
CA TYR A 59 -10.66 -2.23 9.95
C TYR A 59 -12.01 -1.50 10.10
N THR A 60 -12.05 -0.55 11.03
CA THR A 60 -13.17 0.36 11.23
C THR A 60 -13.29 1.37 10.08
N GLY A 61 -14.43 2.06 9.97
CA GLY A 61 -14.60 3.14 8.99
C GLY A 61 -13.53 4.23 9.11
N LEU A 62 -13.08 4.55 10.33
CA LEU A 62 -11.98 5.50 10.56
C LEU A 62 -10.64 4.94 10.05
N PHE A 63 -10.33 3.67 10.35
CA PHE A 63 -9.12 3.02 9.84
C PHE A 63 -9.08 3.07 8.31
N VAL A 64 -10.17 2.69 7.65
CA VAL A 64 -10.27 2.68 6.19
C VAL A 64 -10.16 4.09 5.63
N THR A 65 -10.77 5.09 6.27
CA THR A 65 -10.63 6.49 5.85
C THR A 65 -9.18 6.97 5.93
N LYS A 66 -8.46 6.62 7.02
CA LYS A 66 -7.03 6.93 7.13
C LYS A 66 -6.20 6.20 6.07
N PHE A 67 -6.51 4.94 5.78
CA PHE A 67 -5.82 4.17 4.75
C PHE A 67 -6.05 4.75 3.34
N ILE A 68 -7.28 5.17 3.01
CA ILE A 68 -7.58 5.90 1.76
C ILE A 68 -6.70 7.14 1.65
N VAL A 69 -6.50 7.90 2.72
CA VAL A 69 -5.60 9.08 2.72
C VAL A 69 -4.15 8.69 2.42
N CYS A 70 -3.66 7.57 2.96
CA CYS A 70 -2.34 7.04 2.61
C CYS A 70 -2.25 6.70 1.11
N VAL A 71 -3.27 6.04 0.54
CA VAL A 71 -3.32 5.72 -0.89
C VAL A 71 -3.34 6.99 -1.75
N VAL A 72 -4.16 7.99 -1.40
CA VAL A 72 -4.22 9.28 -2.11
C VAL A 72 -2.88 10.00 -2.08
N ARG A 73 -2.20 10.00 -0.93
CA ARG A 73 -0.87 10.60 -0.79
C ARG A 73 0.18 9.88 -1.62
N MET A 74 0.14 8.55 -1.68
CA MET A 74 1.00 7.78 -2.56
C MET A 74 0.68 8.00 -4.03
N ALA A 75 -0.59 8.16 -4.39
CA ALA A 75 -1.01 8.49 -5.76
C ALA A 75 -0.40 9.82 -6.24
N ASP A 76 -0.46 10.87 -5.39
CA ASP A 76 0.12 12.19 -5.70
C ASP A 76 1.65 12.12 -5.88
N ARG A 77 2.30 11.39 -4.98
CA ARG A 77 3.75 11.14 -5.02
C ARG A 77 4.19 10.35 -6.25
N ILE A 78 3.44 9.32 -6.64
CA ILE A 78 3.71 8.55 -7.85
C ILE A 78 3.50 9.42 -9.09
N ALA A 79 2.41 10.20 -9.14
CA ALA A 79 2.11 11.06 -10.28
C ALA A 79 3.20 12.11 -10.54
N THR A 80 3.85 12.58 -9.47
CA THR A 80 4.93 13.57 -9.50
C THR A 80 6.31 12.96 -9.20
N TRP A 81 6.45 11.63 -9.37
CA TRP A 81 7.61 10.89 -8.91
C TRP A 81 8.93 11.48 -9.40
N GLU A 82 9.70 11.99 -8.44
CA GLU A 82 11.11 12.30 -8.56
C GLU A 82 11.89 11.22 -7.79
N ASP A 83 13.03 10.79 -8.34
CA ASP A 83 13.88 9.73 -7.76
C ASP A 83 14.10 9.98 -6.25
N GLY A 84 13.67 9.05 -5.40
CA GLY A 84 13.81 9.12 -3.93
C GLY A 84 12.53 9.33 -3.13
N THR A 85 11.35 9.29 -3.75
CA THR A 85 10.09 9.26 -2.99
C THR A 85 9.89 7.92 -2.28
N ILE A 86 9.95 7.93 -0.94
CA ILE A 86 9.73 6.77 -0.08
C ILE A 86 8.42 6.90 0.72
N PRO A 87 7.69 5.81 0.99
CA PRO A 87 6.58 5.80 1.93
C PRO A 87 7.01 6.27 3.32
N ALA A 88 6.19 7.09 3.95
CA ALA A 88 6.49 7.67 5.25
C ALA A 88 6.11 6.76 6.43
N SER A 89 5.25 5.75 6.22
CA SER A 89 4.74 4.86 7.26
C SER A 89 4.46 3.44 6.73
N THR A 90 4.16 2.49 7.61
CA THR A 90 3.74 1.12 7.23
C THR A 90 2.49 1.14 6.37
N ALA A 91 1.51 1.99 6.70
CA ALA A 91 0.27 2.14 5.92
C ALA A 91 0.55 2.69 4.52
N GLU A 92 1.49 3.63 4.36
CA GLU A 92 1.90 4.10 3.03
C GLU A 92 2.67 3.02 2.24
N ASN A 93 3.47 2.17 2.90
CA ASN A 93 4.13 1.03 2.26
C ASN A 93 3.09 0.01 1.74
N MET A 94 2.10 -0.36 2.57
CA MET A 94 1.01 -1.25 2.14
C MET A 94 0.19 -0.62 1.01
N ALA A 95 -0.10 0.68 1.09
CA ALA A 95 -0.77 1.40 0.01
C ALA A 95 0.02 1.31 -1.30
N LEU A 96 1.35 1.47 -1.25
CA LEU A 96 2.20 1.33 -2.43
C LEU A 96 2.16 -0.08 -3.01
N GLY A 97 2.31 -1.11 -2.19
CA GLY A 97 2.22 -2.51 -2.62
C GLY A 97 0.89 -2.80 -3.33
N ALA A 98 -0.22 -2.34 -2.73
CA ALA A 98 -1.55 -2.48 -3.33
C ALA A 98 -1.69 -1.75 -4.69
N ILE A 99 -1.09 -0.56 -4.83
CA ILE A 99 -1.07 0.19 -6.09
C ILE A 99 -0.28 -0.58 -7.16
N ILE A 100 0.88 -1.12 -6.79
CA ILE A 100 1.73 -1.92 -7.69
C ILE A 100 0.96 -3.16 -8.16
N ASP A 101 0.29 -3.88 -7.26
CA ASP A 101 -0.51 -5.05 -7.62
C ASP A 101 -1.66 -4.70 -8.57
N LYS A 102 -2.36 -3.58 -8.32
CA LYS A 102 -3.36 -3.06 -9.27
C LYS A 102 -2.77 -2.71 -10.62
N ALA A 103 -1.57 -2.12 -10.65
CA ALA A 103 -0.88 -1.79 -11.90
C ALA A 103 -0.50 -3.06 -12.68
N LYS A 104 0.05 -4.08 -12.00
CA LYS A 104 0.37 -5.39 -12.58
C LYS A 104 -0.86 -6.02 -13.23
N ILE A 105 -2.00 -6.05 -12.54
CA ILE A 105 -3.28 -6.54 -13.10
C ILE A 105 -3.69 -5.77 -14.38
N LYS A 106 -3.48 -4.45 -14.42
CA LYS A 106 -3.82 -3.66 -15.63
C LYS A 106 -2.89 -3.91 -16.80
N LEU A 107 -1.60 -4.07 -16.54
CA LEU A 107 -0.63 -4.41 -17.56
C LEU A 107 -0.91 -5.82 -18.12
N GLU A 108 -1.28 -6.77 -17.27
CA GLU A 108 -1.69 -8.12 -17.68
C GLU A 108 -2.92 -8.08 -18.61
N LEU A 109 -3.99 -7.39 -18.20
CA LEU A 109 -5.19 -7.23 -19.05
C LEU A 109 -4.89 -6.53 -20.39
N LYS A 110 -3.92 -5.61 -20.40
CA LYS A 110 -3.47 -4.93 -21.62
C LYS A 110 -2.67 -5.88 -22.51
N ALA A 111 -1.79 -6.70 -21.93
CA ALA A 111 -1.02 -7.71 -22.63
C ALA A 111 -1.95 -8.72 -23.32
N ASP A 112 -2.94 -9.22 -22.60
CA ASP A 112 -3.97 -10.14 -23.12
C ASP A 112 -4.73 -9.53 -24.29
N LYS A 113 -5.16 -8.28 -24.16
CA LYS A 113 -5.91 -7.57 -25.19
C LYS A 113 -5.07 -7.32 -26.45
N ASN A 114 -3.79 -7.02 -26.29
CA ASN A 114 -2.91 -6.65 -27.38
C ASN A 114 -2.16 -7.83 -28.01
N GLY A 115 -2.13 -8.99 -27.34
CA GLY A 115 -1.48 -10.21 -27.82
C GLY A 115 0.04 -10.19 -27.77
N TYR A 116 0.65 -9.33 -26.94
CA TYR A 116 2.10 -9.28 -26.73
C TYR A 116 2.44 -9.05 -25.25
N PRO A 117 3.57 -9.59 -24.75
CA PRO A 117 3.95 -9.43 -23.36
C PRO A 117 4.26 -7.97 -23.04
N VAL A 118 3.77 -7.50 -21.89
CA VAL A 118 4.11 -6.19 -21.32
C VAL A 118 5.04 -6.43 -20.13
N ASP A 119 5.99 -5.51 -19.94
CA ASP A 119 6.91 -5.57 -18.81
C ASP A 119 6.19 -5.18 -17.50
N MET A 120 6.08 -6.15 -16.59
CA MET A 120 5.39 -6.04 -15.29
C MET A 120 6.35 -6.16 -14.10
N ASP A 121 7.66 -6.15 -14.36
CA ASP A 121 8.70 -6.23 -13.33
C ASP A 121 8.85 -4.87 -12.63
N TYR A 122 8.46 -4.80 -11.36
CA TYR A 122 8.61 -3.58 -10.55
C TYR A 122 9.78 -3.66 -9.57
N ASP A 123 10.63 -4.70 -9.64
CA ASP A 123 11.63 -5.01 -8.61
C ASP A 123 12.59 -3.83 -8.36
N LEU A 124 13.12 -3.23 -9.43
CA LEU A 124 14.02 -2.08 -9.31
C LEU A 124 13.33 -0.85 -8.71
N PHE A 125 12.03 -0.66 -9.00
CA PHE A 125 11.26 0.43 -8.42
C PHE A 125 11.00 0.16 -6.94
N GLU A 126 10.55 -1.06 -6.60
CA GLU A 126 10.32 -1.53 -5.23
C GLU A 126 11.59 -1.38 -4.36
N ASP A 127 12.75 -1.79 -4.87
CA ASP A 127 14.06 -1.66 -4.20
C ASP A 127 14.42 -0.21 -3.86
N VAL A 128 14.04 0.75 -4.71
CA VAL A 128 14.36 2.18 -4.52
C VAL A 128 13.42 2.84 -3.52
N VAL A 129 12.14 2.47 -3.55
CA VAL A 129 11.09 3.16 -2.79
C VAL A 129 10.77 2.52 -1.45
N SER A 130 11.07 1.22 -1.26
CA SER A 130 10.78 0.49 -0.03
C SER A 130 12.06 -0.12 0.56
N PRO A 131 12.91 0.69 1.22
CA PRO A 131 14.22 0.26 1.69
C PRO A 131 14.16 -0.88 2.73
N ASP A 132 13.06 -0.97 3.49
CA ASP A 132 12.82 -2.03 4.46
C ASP A 132 11.40 -2.61 4.23
N LEU A 133 11.29 -3.72 3.50
CA LEU A 133 10.02 -4.44 3.21
C LEU A 133 9.39 -5.11 4.45
N ASP A 134 9.58 -4.54 5.63
CA ASP A 134 9.21 -5.13 6.92
C ASP A 134 7.69 -5.30 7.06
N TYR A 135 6.88 -4.59 6.27
CA TYR A 135 5.43 -4.75 6.28
C TYR A 135 4.96 -6.08 5.68
N ALA A 136 5.76 -6.74 4.84
CA ALA A 136 5.36 -7.99 4.20
C ALA A 136 5.13 -9.13 5.21
N ILE A 137 5.82 -9.08 6.37
CA ILE A 137 5.63 -10.04 7.46
C ILE A 137 4.19 -10.02 7.99
N LEU A 138 3.52 -8.87 7.90
CA LEU A 138 2.14 -8.69 8.34
C LEU A 138 1.17 -9.54 7.50
N PHE A 139 1.52 -9.94 6.29
CA PHE A 139 0.66 -10.74 5.42
C PHE A 139 0.86 -12.25 5.59
N ASP A 140 1.93 -12.69 6.23
CA ASP A 140 2.23 -14.11 6.39
C ASP A 140 1.55 -14.67 7.66
N PRO A 141 0.58 -15.60 7.52
CA PRO A 141 -0.14 -16.19 8.66
C PRO A 141 0.77 -16.90 9.67
N LYS A 142 1.99 -17.27 9.29
CA LYS A 142 2.97 -17.86 10.20
C LYS A 142 3.36 -16.91 11.33
N TYR A 143 3.27 -15.60 11.10
CA TYR A 143 3.60 -14.57 12.08
C TYR A 143 2.35 -13.93 12.70
N ASP A 144 1.17 -14.54 12.58
CA ASP A 144 -0.03 -14.09 13.28
C ASP A 144 0.21 -14.07 14.81
N GLY A 145 -0.12 -12.96 15.46
CA GLY A 145 0.14 -12.71 16.88
C GLY A 145 1.57 -12.26 17.21
N ILE A 146 2.45 -12.04 16.23
CA ILE A 146 3.80 -11.53 16.46
C ILE A 146 3.78 -10.14 17.12
N GLU A 147 2.78 -9.33 16.82
CA GLU A 147 2.55 -7.99 17.37
C GLU A 147 2.34 -7.96 18.89
N ASP A 148 2.01 -9.11 19.50
CA ASP A 148 1.82 -9.26 20.94
C ASP A 148 3.04 -9.85 21.66
N THR A 149 4.14 -10.10 20.93
CA THR A 149 5.38 -10.65 21.49
C THR A 149 6.31 -9.56 22.04
N GLN A 150 7.11 -9.89 23.06
CA GLN A 150 8.14 -8.96 23.59
C GLN A 150 9.25 -8.72 22.57
N GLU A 151 9.50 -9.70 21.71
CA GLU A 151 10.49 -9.65 20.64
C GLU A 151 10.13 -8.59 19.60
N ALA A 152 8.85 -8.50 19.19
CA ALA A 152 8.36 -7.46 18.29
C ALA A 152 8.52 -6.05 18.89
N GLU A 153 8.18 -5.88 20.17
CA GLU A 153 8.34 -4.62 20.89
C GLU A 153 9.82 -4.22 20.97
N TYR A 154 10.72 -5.19 21.22
CA TYR A 154 12.15 -4.96 21.26
C TYR A 154 12.75 -4.58 19.89
N MET A 155 12.19 -5.10 18.81
CA MET A 155 12.61 -4.78 17.44
C MET A 155 12.08 -3.43 16.94
N GLY A 156 11.19 -2.76 17.70
CA GLY A 156 10.65 -1.45 17.34
C GLY A 156 9.83 -1.45 16.05
N MET A 157 9.29 -2.61 15.67
CA MET A 157 8.48 -2.75 14.46
C MET A 157 7.06 -2.23 14.73
N ALA A 158 6.53 -1.39 13.84
CA ALA A 158 5.14 -0.94 13.87
C ALA A 158 4.21 -2.09 13.42
N LEU A 159 3.99 -3.07 14.29
CA LEU A 159 3.22 -4.28 13.97
C LEU A 159 1.74 -4.13 14.30
N LYS A 160 1.35 -3.16 15.13
CA LYS A 160 -0.06 -2.95 15.49
C LYS A 160 -0.75 -1.99 14.52
N PRO A 161 -2.01 -2.26 14.10
CA PRO A 161 -2.72 -1.41 13.14
C PRO A 161 -2.78 0.09 13.45
N PRO A 162 -2.91 0.55 14.70
CA PRO A 162 -2.81 1.98 15.02
C PRO A 162 -1.45 2.60 14.67
N GLU A 163 -0.37 1.87 14.92
CA GLU A 163 1.01 2.32 14.69
C GLU A 163 1.37 2.38 13.20
N TRP A 164 0.59 1.72 12.34
CA TRP A 164 0.85 1.72 10.89
C TRP A 164 0.79 3.11 10.26
N PHE A 165 0.11 4.06 10.90
CA PHE A 165 -0.02 5.44 10.43
C PHE A 165 1.04 6.38 11.00
N GLU A 166 1.88 5.91 11.93
CA GLU A 166 2.94 6.72 12.52
C GLU A 166 4.11 6.92 11.55
N PRO A 167 4.79 8.07 11.62
CA PRO A 167 5.91 8.38 10.74
C PRO A 167 7.14 7.50 11.08
N ILE A 168 7.70 6.86 10.05
CA ILE A 168 8.93 6.05 10.10
C ILE A 168 10.06 6.77 9.35
N TYR A 169 9.85 7.09 8.07
CA TYR A 169 10.89 7.66 7.20
C TYR A 169 10.66 9.12 6.81
N GLY A 170 9.51 9.69 7.18
CA GLY A 170 9.17 11.06 6.83
C GLY A 170 7.83 11.49 7.40
N ASP A 171 7.34 12.64 6.96
CA ASP A 171 6.06 13.14 7.40
C ASP A 171 4.90 12.34 6.80
N VAL A 172 3.89 12.08 7.63
CA VAL A 172 2.59 11.52 7.23
C VAL A 172 1.54 12.62 7.07
N HIS A 173 0.46 12.36 6.34
CA HIS A 173 -0.63 13.31 6.19
C HIS A 173 -1.25 13.69 7.55
N PRO A 174 -1.56 14.97 7.84
CA PRO A 174 -2.09 15.36 9.15
C PRO A 174 -3.36 14.62 9.58
N TYR A 175 -4.20 14.22 8.63
CA TYR A 175 -5.44 13.45 8.89
C TYR A 175 -5.19 12.06 9.50
N VAL A 176 -4.05 11.42 9.21
CA VAL A 176 -3.80 10.05 9.69
C VAL A 176 -3.20 10.03 11.09
N LYS A 177 -2.66 11.17 11.55
CA LYS A 177 -2.13 11.33 12.91
C LYS A 177 -3.26 11.15 13.92
N ASP A 178 -2.99 10.39 14.98
CA ASP A 178 -3.88 10.41 16.14
C ASP A 178 -3.82 11.79 16.80
N ASP A 179 -4.98 12.38 17.09
CA ASP A 179 -5.05 13.62 17.86
C ASP A 179 -4.81 13.26 19.33
N PRO A 180 -3.72 13.72 19.98
CA PRO A 180 -3.46 13.42 21.39
C PRO A 180 -4.49 14.06 22.35
N LYS A 181 -5.47 14.81 21.83
CA LYS A 181 -6.42 15.64 22.58
C LYS A 181 -7.90 15.28 22.39
N LEU A 182 -8.19 14.19 21.69
CA LEU A 182 -9.52 13.57 21.65
C LEU A 182 -9.48 12.18 22.28
#